data_AF-A0A484IB54-F1
#
_entry.id   AF-A0A484IB54-F1
#
_cell.length_a   1.000
_cell.length_b   1.000
_cell.length_c   1.000
_cell.angle_alpha   90.00
_cell.angle_beta   90.00
_cell.angle_gamma   90.00
#
_symmetry.space_group_name_H-M   'P 1'
#
loop_
_entity.id
_entity.type
_entity.pdbx_description
1 polymer ?
#
loop_
_entity_poly.entity_id
_entity_poly.type
_entity_poly.pdbx_seq_one_letter_code
_entity_poly.pdbx_strand_id
1 'polypeptide(L)'
;MTDFVTIEKQEYDNLLYYKNYVEERDARLNIMALQIDNIKRKLDLDNYGKPEATEDNLSQRHLDVLQILKSNPGCNKQFIVNFLDGKYSRVTVFKLLDDLVKWNLIDIEREKLNSQNLKLFLKDEDLQIGLIKDLDLFERSFFELTYKIKKENDRLLLFEILRIFFDFISLSFLISFINWTHEIKNKKILYYINRLTFEKLLGFQSNLMIELEGIDQSILKDFLNFISENQLRFLSLTSYSNCYNKFKENNLGHEIAVILDFLFDLRNKLIDDLSFRQIGKCQDNIF
;
A
#
# COMPACT_ATOMS: atom_id res chain seq x y z
N MET A 1 13.38 -44.21 19.50
CA MET A 1 13.49 -43.20 20.59
C MET A 1 14.52 -42.11 20.28
N THR A 2 15.46 -42.34 19.35
CA THR A 2 16.44 -41.34 18.90
C THR A 2 15.88 -40.26 17.98
N ASP A 3 14.79 -40.52 17.23
CA ASP A 3 14.25 -39.56 16.25
C ASP A 3 13.44 -38.40 16.87
N PHE A 4 12.81 -38.61 18.03
CA PHE A 4 12.00 -37.57 18.69
C PHE A 4 12.86 -36.41 19.20
N VAL A 5 14.05 -36.70 19.73
CA VAL A 5 14.98 -35.69 20.25
C VAL A 5 15.57 -34.83 19.12
N THR A 6 15.69 -35.38 17.91
CA THR A 6 16.20 -34.64 16.74
C THR A 6 15.17 -33.67 16.20
N ILE A 7 13.89 -34.04 16.21
CA ILE A 7 12.78 -33.19 15.74
C ILE A 7 12.58 -31.99 16.69
N GLU A 8 12.55 -32.21 18.00
CA GLU A 8 12.37 -31.12 18.99
C GLU A 8 13.51 -30.09 18.94
N LYS A 9 14.75 -30.57 18.73
CA LYS A 9 15.91 -29.67 18.59
C LYS A 9 15.81 -28.81 17.33
N GLN A 10 15.38 -29.40 16.21
CA GLN A 10 15.23 -28.68 14.94
C GLN A 10 14.09 -27.65 15.01
N GLU A 11 12.98 -27.96 15.68
CA GLU A 11 11.90 -26.99 15.92
C GLU A 11 12.34 -25.83 16.81
N TYR A 12 13.10 -26.12 17.87
CA TYR A 12 13.66 -25.09 18.75
C TYR A 12 14.63 -24.16 18.01
N ASP A 13 15.54 -24.72 17.20
CA ASP A 13 16.50 -23.94 16.42
C ASP A 13 15.78 -23.05 15.38
N ASN A 14 14.69 -23.54 14.77
CA ASN A 14 13.86 -22.74 13.86
C ASN A 14 13.13 -21.59 14.56
N LEU A 15 12.57 -21.84 15.76
CA LEU A 15 11.91 -20.81 16.57
C LEU A 15 12.89 -19.72 17.01
N LEU A 16 14.09 -20.11 17.42
CA LEU A 16 15.14 -19.19 17.84
C LEU A 16 15.62 -18.33 16.66
N TYR A 17 15.80 -18.95 15.48
CA TYR A 17 16.11 -18.23 14.25
C TYR A 17 15.04 -17.21 13.90
N TYR A 18 13.76 -17.60 13.89
CA TYR A 18 12.66 -16.70 13.55
C TYR A 18 12.54 -15.54 14.53
N LYS A 19 12.74 -15.79 15.83
CA LYS A 19 12.74 -14.75 16.85
C LYS A 19 13.85 -13.71 16.59
N ASN A 20 15.08 -14.17 16.36
CA ASN A 20 16.21 -13.27 16.07
C ASN A 20 15.98 -12.47 14.78
N TYR A 21 15.42 -13.11 13.76
CA TYR A 21 15.05 -12.47 12.51
C TYR A 21 14.04 -11.32 12.71
N VAL A 22 12.97 -11.56 13.49
CA VAL A 22 11.96 -10.54 13.80
C VAL A 22 12.58 -9.36 14.56
N GLU A 23 13.44 -9.65 15.55
CA GLU A 23 14.14 -8.60 16.33
C GLU A 23 15.07 -7.75 15.45
N GLU A 24 15.83 -8.37 14.53
CA GLU A 24 16.69 -7.64 13.58
C GLU A 24 15.89 -6.80 12.58
N ARG A 25 14.77 -7.34 12.07
CA ARG A 25 13.87 -6.62 11.18
C ARG A 25 13.30 -5.38 11.86
N ASP A 26 12.82 -5.52 13.09
CA ASP A 26 12.23 -4.41 13.84
C ASP A 26 13.29 -3.33 14.17
N ALA A 27 14.53 -3.73 14.46
CA ALA A 27 15.65 -2.80 14.62
C ALA A 27 15.95 -2.00 13.33
N ARG A 28 15.91 -2.66 12.16
CA ARG A 28 16.11 -2.00 10.85
C ARG A 28 14.96 -1.05 10.51
N LEU A 29 13.71 -1.42 10.80
CA LEU A 29 12.55 -0.54 10.63
C LEU A 29 12.68 0.74 11.47
N ASN A 30 13.16 0.63 12.71
CA ASN A 30 13.44 1.78 13.56
C ASN A 30 14.52 2.71 12.97
N ILE A 31 15.59 2.16 12.38
CA ILE A 31 16.62 2.96 11.70
C ILE A 31 16.04 3.69 10.49
N MET A 32 15.21 3.02 9.67
CA MET A 32 14.53 3.65 8.53
C MET A 32 13.60 4.78 8.97
N ALA A 33 12.81 4.59 10.02
CA ALA A 33 11.94 5.63 10.57
C ALA A 33 12.74 6.89 10.97
N LEU A 34 13.90 6.70 11.62
CA LEU A 34 14.81 7.80 11.98
C LEU A 34 15.39 8.51 10.74
N GLN A 35 15.69 7.77 9.67
CA GLN A 35 16.17 8.35 8.42
C GLN A 35 15.08 9.18 7.73
N ILE A 36 13.84 8.69 7.69
CA ILE A 36 12.66 9.39 7.15
C ILE A 36 12.45 10.73 7.87
N ASP A 37 12.55 10.74 9.19
CA ASP A 37 12.40 11.96 9.99
C ASP A 37 13.57 12.93 9.82
N ASN A 38 14.78 12.44 9.57
CA ASN A 38 15.91 13.28 9.18
C ASN A 38 15.70 13.91 7.79
N ILE A 39 15.14 13.15 6.85
CA ILE A 39 14.82 13.66 5.50
C ILE A 39 13.73 14.73 5.58
N LYS A 40 12.67 14.51 6.38
CA LYS A 40 11.63 15.53 6.64
C LYS A 40 12.23 16.84 7.16
N ARG A 41 13.15 16.75 8.14
CA ARG A 41 13.86 17.91 8.71
C ARG A 41 14.78 18.62 7.72
N LYS A 42 15.44 17.88 6.82
CA LYS A 42 16.35 18.46 5.81
C LYS A 42 15.62 19.17 4.67
N LEU A 43 14.35 18.86 4.45
CA LEU A 43 13.59 19.36 3.31
C LEU A 43 12.81 20.66 3.57
N ASP A 44 12.94 21.29 4.74
CA ASP A 44 12.33 22.60 5.08
C ASP A 44 10.94 22.83 4.44
N LEU A 45 10.03 21.90 4.73
CA LEU A 45 8.66 21.90 4.18
C LEU A 45 7.79 23.05 4.72
N ASP A 46 8.31 23.85 5.65
CA ASP A 46 7.59 24.98 6.27
C ASP A 46 7.48 26.23 5.36
N ASN A 47 8.17 26.28 4.21
CA ASN A 47 8.35 27.55 3.47
C ASN A 47 7.92 27.61 1.99
N TYR A 48 7.15 26.66 1.47
CA TYR A 48 6.61 26.76 0.10
C TYR A 48 5.14 27.26 0.04
N GLY A 49 5.02 28.59 -0.05
CA GLY A 49 4.08 29.34 -0.91
C GLY A 49 2.56 29.16 -0.75
N LYS A 50 1.89 30.21 -0.23
CA LYS A 50 0.44 30.58 -0.21
C LYS A 50 -0.63 29.45 -0.21
N PRO A 51 -1.59 29.48 0.73
CA PRO A 51 -2.27 28.28 1.21
C PRO A 51 -3.44 27.85 0.31
N GLU A 52 -3.25 26.77 -0.44
CA GLU A 52 -4.30 25.74 -0.51
C GLU A 52 -4.37 25.09 0.88
N ALA A 53 -5.58 24.92 1.43
CA ALA A 53 -5.78 24.40 2.78
C ALA A 53 -5.14 23.01 2.92
N THR A 54 -3.94 22.97 3.50
CA THR A 54 -3.33 21.77 4.08
C THR A 54 -3.79 21.63 5.53
N GLU A 55 -3.72 20.43 6.13
CA GLU A 55 -4.00 20.26 7.56
C GLU A 55 -3.22 21.27 8.43
N ASP A 56 -2.01 21.64 8.04
CA ASP A 56 -1.19 22.65 8.72
C ASP A 56 -1.74 24.10 8.66
N ASN A 57 -2.65 24.38 7.73
CA ASN A 57 -3.33 25.68 7.57
C ASN A 57 -4.79 25.64 8.07
N LEU A 58 -5.23 24.51 8.60
CA LEU A 58 -6.56 24.39 9.16
C LEU A 58 -6.61 25.06 10.53
N SER A 59 -7.64 25.87 10.76
CA SER A 59 -7.92 26.35 12.11
C SER A 59 -8.14 25.14 13.04
N GLN A 60 -7.83 25.25 14.32
CA GLN A 60 -8.11 24.20 15.32
C GLN A 60 -9.53 23.60 15.23
N ARG A 61 -10.52 24.43 14.87
CA ARG A 61 -11.91 23.98 14.71
C ARG A 61 -12.11 22.95 13.59
N HIS A 62 -11.36 23.06 12.50
CA HIS A 62 -11.39 22.13 11.37
C HIS A 62 -10.68 20.82 11.75
N LEU A 63 -9.52 20.92 12.43
CA LEU A 63 -8.79 19.76 12.94
C LEU A 63 -9.63 18.94 13.92
N ASP A 64 -10.36 19.60 14.82
CA ASP A 64 -11.26 18.91 15.75
C ASP A 64 -12.36 18.12 15.02
N VAL A 65 -12.91 18.66 13.94
CA VAL A 65 -13.90 17.97 13.09
C VAL A 65 -13.28 16.78 12.36
N LEU A 66 -12.09 16.96 11.77
CA LEU A 66 -11.37 15.88 11.09
C LEU A 66 -11.00 14.75 12.06
N GLN A 67 -10.56 15.05 13.28
CA GLN A 67 -10.22 14.05 14.29
C GLN A 67 -11.44 13.20 14.70
N ILE A 68 -12.63 13.82 14.79
CA ILE A 68 -13.87 13.10 15.09
C ILE A 68 -14.26 12.18 13.93
N LEU A 69 -14.17 12.68 12.69
CA LEU A 69 -14.42 11.89 11.48
C LEU A 69 -13.47 10.70 11.37
N LYS A 70 -12.17 10.91 11.66
CA LYS A 70 -11.14 9.87 11.69
C LYS A 70 -11.47 8.74 12.67
N SER A 71 -12.01 9.10 13.83
CA SER A 71 -12.38 8.12 14.87
C SER A 71 -13.76 7.48 14.62
N ASN A 72 -14.58 8.07 13.75
CA ASN A 72 -15.98 7.68 13.49
C ASN A 72 -16.35 7.83 12.00
N PRO A 73 -15.72 7.06 11.09
CA PRO A 73 -16.01 7.12 9.66
C PRO A 73 -17.46 6.72 9.37
N GLY A 74 -18.09 7.38 8.40
CA GLY A 74 -19.49 7.16 8.06
C GLY A 74 -20.48 7.71 9.09
N CYS A 75 -20.05 8.61 9.98
CA CYS A 75 -21.00 9.35 10.83
C CYS A 75 -21.76 10.41 10.01
N ASN A 76 -22.85 10.95 10.57
CA ASN A 76 -23.63 12.00 9.91
C ASN A 76 -23.31 13.39 10.49
N LYS A 77 -23.76 14.45 9.81
CA LYS A 77 -23.52 15.84 10.27
C LYS A 77 -24.01 16.08 11.71
N GLN A 78 -25.12 15.44 12.13
CA GLN A 78 -25.68 15.61 13.48
C GLN A 78 -24.81 14.98 14.57
N PHE A 79 -24.18 13.83 14.28
CA PHE A 79 -23.26 13.17 15.19
C PHE A 79 -22.09 14.07 15.56
N ILE A 80 -21.49 14.74 14.57
CA ILE A 80 -20.38 15.68 14.79
C ILE A 80 -20.83 16.89 15.62
N VAL A 81 -22.02 17.41 15.36
CA VAL A 81 -22.60 18.51 16.16
C VAL A 81 -22.76 18.08 17.62
N ASN A 82 -23.27 16.87 17.87
CA ASN A 82 -23.45 16.35 19.23
C ASN A 82 -22.09 16.14 19.93
N PHE A 83 -21.08 15.66 19.20
CA PHE A 83 -19.75 15.42 19.75
C PHE A 83 -19.03 16.74 20.12
N LEU A 84 -19.32 17.82 19.40
CA LEU A 84 -18.76 19.16 19.63
C LEU A 84 -19.71 20.08 20.40
N ASP A 85 -20.74 19.53 21.03
CA ASP A 85 -21.73 20.32 21.77
C ASP A 85 -21.08 21.10 22.92
N GLY A 86 -21.55 22.31 23.15
CA GLY A 86 -20.92 23.27 24.07
C GLY A 86 -19.59 23.85 23.62
N LYS A 87 -18.88 23.25 22.66
CA LYS A 87 -17.61 23.78 22.10
C LYS A 87 -17.84 24.67 20.89
N TYR A 88 -18.70 24.25 19.95
CA TYR A 88 -19.03 25.02 18.74
C TYR A 88 -20.53 25.04 18.47
N SER A 89 -21.01 26.15 17.88
CA SER A 89 -22.40 26.22 17.45
C SER A 89 -22.66 25.28 16.28
N ARG A 90 -23.89 24.76 16.18
CA ARG A 90 -24.34 23.92 15.05
C ARG A 90 -24.03 24.53 13.68
N VAL A 91 -24.30 25.83 13.53
CA VAL A 91 -24.06 26.57 12.28
C VAL A 91 -22.56 26.62 11.96
N THR A 92 -21.72 26.80 12.98
CA THR A 92 -20.26 26.76 12.82
C THR A 92 -19.82 25.38 12.34
N VAL A 93 -20.26 24.29 12.98
CA VAL A 93 -19.89 22.92 12.58
C VAL A 93 -20.28 22.64 11.13
N PHE A 94 -21.49 23.02 10.71
CA PHE A 94 -21.93 22.81 9.34
C PHE A 94 -21.10 23.59 8.32
N LYS A 95 -20.76 24.85 8.64
CA LYS A 95 -19.87 25.64 7.79
C LYS A 95 -18.48 25.01 7.67
N LEU A 96 -17.91 24.52 8.78
CA LEU A 96 -16.63 23.80 8.76
C LEU A 96 -16.71 22.56 7.87
N LEU A 97 -17.79 21.78 7.96
CA LEU A 97 -17.98 20.61 7.09
C LEU A 97 -18.10 20.99 5.62
N ASP A 98 -18.85 22.04 5.29
CA ASP A 98 -18.97 22.52 3.92
C ASP A 98 -17.63 23.05 3.39
N ASP A 99 -16.82 23.71 4.24
CA ASP A 99 -15.45 24.12 3.93
C ASP A 99 -14.55 22.89 3.67
N LEU A 100 -14.62 21.84 4.50
CA LEU A 100 -13.87 20.59 4.31
C LEU A 100 -14.27 19.84 3.04
N VAL A 101 -15.56 19.80 2.68
CA VAL A 101 -16.05 19.24 1.41
C VAL A 101 -15.51 20.06 0.24
N LYS A 102 -15.58 21.40 0.35
CA LYS A 102 -15.09 22.32 -0.68
C LYS A 102 -13.58 22.18 -0.89
N TRP A 103 -12.82 21.91 0.17
CA TRP A 103 -11.40 21.61 0.11
C TRP A 103 -11.09 20.16 -0.25
N ASN A 104 -12.13 19.36 -0.52
CA ASN A 104 -12.01 17.96 -0.95
C ASN A 104 -11.32 17.06 0.09
N LEU A 105 -11.45 17.38 1.39
CA LEU A 105 -10.90 16.60 2.49
C LEU A 105 -11.89 15.55 3.01
N ILE A 106 -13.19 15.76 2.79
CA ILE A 106 -14.25 14.82 3.17
C ILE A 106 -15.21 14.61 2.00
N ASP A 107 -15.68 13.38 1.83
CA ASP A 107 -16.76 13.04 0.90
C ASP A 107 -18.07 12.81 1.65
N ILE A 108 -19.17 13.05 0.92
CA ILE A 108 -20.53 12.86 1.42
C ILE A 108 -21.22 11.80 0.58
N GLU A 109 -21.51 10.66 1.20
CA GLU A 109 -22.29 9.59 0.58
C GLU A 109 -23.76 9.61 1.00
N ARG A 110 -24.63 9.20 0.07
CA ARG A 110 -26.07 9.00 0.31
C ARG A 110 -26.36 7.52 0.37
N GLU A 111 -26.97 7.05 1.46
CA GLU A 111 -27.40 5.64 1.55
C GLU A 111 -28.44 5.25 0.49
N LYS A 112 -29.33 6.18 0.12
CA LYS A 112 -30.39 5.98 -0.87
C LYS A 112 -30.63 7.26 -1.66
N LEU A 113 -31.11 7.14 -2.89
CA LEU A 113 -31.68 8.26 -3.65
C LEU A 113 -32.75 8.94 -2.77
N ASN A 114 -32.53 10.22 -2.44
CA ASN A 114 -33.35 11.06 -1.56
C ASN A 114 -33.19 10.86 -0.03
N SER A 115 -32.17 10.13 0.44
CA SER A 115 -31.89 10.07 1.88
C SER A 115 -31.43 11.43 2.41
N GLN A 116 -32.05 11.88 3.51
CA GLN A 116 -31.57 13.03 4.29
C GLN A 116 -30.40 12.66 5.21
N ASN A 117 -30.18 11.36 5.45
CA ASN A 117 -29.02 10.87 6.20
C ASN A 117 -27.82 10.76 5.27
N LEU A 118 -26.99 11.81 5.33
CA LEU A 118 -25.72 11.90 4.64
C LEU A 118 -24.61 11.34 5.52
N LYS A 119 -23.84 10.40 4.97
CA LYS A 119 -22.69 9.75 5.61
C LYS A 119 -21.42 10.48 5.20
N LEU A 120 -20.57 10.80 6.17
CA LEU A 120 -19.35 11.57 5.97
C LEU A 120 -18.12 10.65 6.06
N PHE A 121 -17.23 10.75 5.09
CA PHE A 121 -16.00 9.97 5.03
C PHE A 121 -14.81 10.91 4.78
N LEU A 122 -13.64 10.60 5.34
CA LEU A 122 -12.42 11.30 5.01
C LEU A 122 -11.93 10.82 3.65
N LYS A 123 -11.77 11.75 2.71
CA LYS A 123 -11.53 11.41 1.30
C LYS A 123 -10.14 10.82 1.08
N ASP A 124 -9.16 11.28 1.84
CA ASP A 124 -7.76 10.93 1.67
C ASP A 124 -7.27 9.81 2.61
N GLU A 125 -7.98 9.55 3.72
CA GLU A 125 -7.61 8.47 4.64
C GLU A 125 -7.96 7.09 4.08
N ASP A 126 -9.07 6.91 3.37
CA ASP A 126 -9.40 5.57 2.82
C ASP A 126 -8.40 5.12 1.77
N LEU A 127 -7.91 6.03 0.91
CA LEU A 127 -6.94 5.70 -0.13
C LEU A 127 -5.53 5.47 0.45
N GLN A 128 -5.11 6.29 1.43
CA GLN A 128 -3.82 6.15 2.11
C GLN A 128 -3.78 4.94 3.05
N ILE A 129 -4.78 4.79 3.91
CA ILE A 129 -4.86 3.70 4.88
C ILE A 129 -5.11 2.39 4.14
N GLY A 130 -5.95 2.40 3.10
CA GLY A 130 -6.17 1.25 2.23
C GLY A 130 -4.87 0.78 1.61
N LEU A 131 -4.16 1.68 0.91
CA LEU A 131 -2.88 1.37 0.29
C LEU A 131 -1.83 0.87 1.28
N ILE A 132 -1.66 1.52 2.43
CA ILE A 132 -0.65 1.09 3.41
C ILE A 132 -0.98 -0.31 3.93
N LYS A 133 -2.25 -0.58 4.25
CA LYS A 133 -2.69 -1.93 4.69
C LYS A 133 -2.47 -2.97 3.61
N ASP A 134 -2.78 -2.61 2.37
CA ASP A 134 -2.59 -3.41 1.17
C ASP A 134 -1.10 -3.77 0.98
N LEU A 135 -0.21 -2.78 1.07
CA LEU A 135 1.24 -2.98 1.01
C LEU A 135 1.75 -3.84 2.17
N ASP A 136 1.30 -3.59 3.41
CA ASP A 136 1.71 -4.36 4.59
C ASP A 136 1.25 -5.83 4.52
N LEU A 137 0.04 -6.06 3.98
CA LEU A 137 -0.47 -7.41 3.74
C LEU A 137 0.35 -8.14 2.69
N PHE A 138 0.67 -7.46 1.58
CA PHE A 138 1.56 -8.01 0.56
C PHE A 138 2.92 -8.36 1.14
N GLU A 139 3.56 -7.43 1.86
CA GLU A 139 4.88 -7.61 2.48
C GLU A 139 4.93 -8.88 3.31
N ARG A 140 4.01 -8.99 4.26
CA ARG A 140 3.95 -10.13 5.18
C ARG A 140 3.76 -11.45 4.43
N SER A 141 2.79 -11.50 3.52
CA SER A 141 2.46 -12.72 2.79
C SER A 141 3.60 -13.15 1.87
N PHE A 142 4.21 -12.18 1.19
CA PHE A 142 5.34 -12.38 0.29
C PHE A 142 6.56 -12.93 1.02
N PHE A 143 6.95 -12.32 2.14
CA PHE A 143 8.14 -12.76 2.86
C PHE A 143 7.94 -14.07 3.60
N GLU A 144 6.74 -14.34 4.13
CA GLU A 144 6.42 -15.65 4.69
C GLU A 144 6.57 -16.77 3.63
N LEU A 145 6.05 -16.55 2.43
CA LEU A 145 6.17 -17.51 1.33
C LEU A 145 7.62 -17.65 0.86
N THR A 146 8.34 -16.54 0.71
CA THR A 146 9.76 -16.54 0.31
C THR A 146 10.62 -17.34 1.29
N TYR A 147 10.37 -17.19 2.59
CA TYR A 147 11.05 -17.96 3.63
C TYR A 147 10.80 -19.46 3.51
N LYS A 148 9.53 -19.89 3.28
CA LYS A 148 9.18 -21.30 3.06
C LYS A 148 9.92 -21.90 1.85
N ILE A 149 9.90 -21.20 0.71
CA ILE A 149 10.60 -21.62 -0.51
C ILE A 149 12.11 -21.76 -0.26
N LYS A 150 12.71 -20.77 0.43
CA LYS A 150 14.15 -20.77 0.73
C LYS A 150 14.54 -21.97 1.58
N LYS A 151 13.72 -22.34 2.57
CA LYS A 151 13.94 -23.51 3.42
C LYS A 151 13.93 -24.82 2.63
N GLU A 152 13.09 -24.91 1.61
CA GLU A 152 13.01 -26.07 0.71
C GLU A 152 14.12 -26.07 -0.36
N ASN A 153 14.83 -24.94 -0.51
CA ASN A 153 15.86 -24.72 -1.51
C ASN A 153 15.34 -24.96 -2.95
N ASP A 154 14.06 -24.66 -3.20
CA ASP A 154 13.47 -24.78 -4.52
C ASP A 154 13.83 -23.56 -5.39
N ARG A 155 14.81 -23.79 -6.26
CA ARG A 155 15.30 -22.81 -7.24
C ARG A 155 14.21 -22.26 -8.15
N LEU A 156 13.29 -23.11 -8.60
CA LEU A 156 12.27 -22.73 -9.58
C LEU A 156 11.21 -21.85 -8.92
N LEU A 157 10.73 -22.24 -7.74
CA LEU A 157 9.78 -21.43 -6.99
C LEU A 157 10.39 -20.10 -6.54
N LEU A 158 11.68 -20.11 -6.16
CA LEU A 158 12.38 -18.89 -5.80
C LEU A 158 12.47 -17.91 -6.99
N PHE A 159 12.75 -18.43 -8.17
CA PHE A 159 12.76 -17.61 -9.38
C PHE A 159 11.36 -17.02 -9.67
N GLU A 160 10.29 -17.81 -9.52
CA GLU A 160 8.93 -17.33 -9.76
C GLU A 160 8.47 -16.28 -8.72
N ILE A 161 8.81 -16.46 -7.43
CA ILE A 161 8.44 -15.46 -6.41
C ILE A 161 9.18 -14.14 -6.63
N LEU A 162 10.43 -14.18 -7.10
CA LEU A 162 11.19 -12.99 -7.48
C LEU A 162 10.55 -12.25 -8.68
N ARG A 163 10.01 -12.99 -9.65
CA ARG A 163 9.26 -12.38 -10.75
C ARG A 163 8.00 -11.68 -10.28
N ILE A 164 7.23 -12.32 -9.40
CA ILE A 164 6.05 -11.73 -8.76
C ILE A 164 6.41 -10.44 -8.03
N PHE A 165 7.53 -10.43 -7.30
CA PHE A 165 8.02 -9.23 -6.64
C PHE A 165 8.29 -8.09 -7.64
N PHE A 166 8.99 -8.39 -8.73
CA PHE A 166 9.29 -7.38 -9.75
C PHE A 166 8.04 -6.81 -10.39
N ASP A 167 7.04 -7.64 -10.65
CA ASP A 167 5.72 -7.24 -11.16
C ASP A 167 4.98 -6.35 -10.16
N PHE A 168 4.99 -6.72 -8.88
CA PHE A 168 4.42 -5.90 -7.81
C PHE A 168 5.04 -4.51 -7.76
N ILE A 169 6.38 -4.44 -7.74
CA ILE A 169 7.11 -3.17 -7.74
C ILE A 169 6.71 -2.34 -8.97
N SER A 170 6.76 -2.95 -10.16
CA SER A 170 6.46 -2.29 -11.43
C SER A 170 5.02 -1.77 -11.51
N LEU A 171 4.05 -2.57 -11.07
CA LEU A 171 2.64 -2.17 -11.04
C LEU A 171 2.41 -1.04 -10.03
N SER A 172 3.01 -1.13 -8.85
CA SER A 172 2.92 -0.08 -7.83
C SER A 172 3.49 1.24 -8.33
N PHE A 173 4.64 1.21 -9.03
CA PHE A 173 5.19 2.37 -9.73
C PHE A 173 4.21 2.94 -10.76
N LEU A 174 3.64 2.10 -11.62
CA LEU A 174 2.69 2.55 -12.64
C LEU A 174 1.43 3.17 -12.05
N ILE A 175 0.83 2.55 -11.04
CA ILE A 175 -0.36 3.08 -10.37
C ILE A 175 -0.05 4.43 -9.72
N SER A 176 1.09 4.52 -9.04
CA SER A 176 1.54 5.78 -8.43
C SER A 176 1.74 6.89 -9.45
N PHE A 177 2.34 6.59 -10.62
CA PHE A 177 2.59 7.59 -11.66
C PHE A 177 1.39 7.88 -12.55
N ILE A 178 0.55 6.89 -12.83
CA ILE A 178 -0.55 7.00 -13.81
C ILE A 178 -1.87 7.27 -13.11
N ASN A 179 -2.26 6.48 -12.11
CA ASN A 179 -3.60 6.60 -11.54
C ASN A 179 -3.66 7.79 -10.57
N TRP A 180 -2.79 7.80 -9.56
CA TRP A 180 -2.87 8.80 -8.51
C TRP A 180 -2.57 10.21 -8.99
N THR A 181 -1.71 10.38 -9.98
CA THR A 181 -1.46 11.72 -10.57
C THR A 181 -2.70 12.32 -11.21
N HIS A 182 -3.69 11.50 -11.57
CA HIS A 182 -4.97 11.94 -12.13
C HIS A 182 -6.08 11.99 -11.09
N GLU A 183 -6.19 10.99 -10.21
CA GLU A 183 -7.21 10.92 -9.17
C GLU A 183 -7.00 12.01 -8.10
N ILE A 184 -5.74 12.24 -7.71
CA ILE A 184 -5.38 13.11 -6.61
C ILE A 184 -5.00 14.48 -7.14
N LYS A 185 -5.98 15.39 -7.16
CA LYS A 185 -5.79 16.77 -7.62
C LYS A 185 -4.86 17.58 -6.72
N ASN A 186 -4.84 17.28 -5.42
CA ASN A 186 -3.99 17.98 -4.46
C ASN A 186 -2.54 17.50 -4.58
N LYS A 187 -1.67 18.36 -5.12
CA LYS A 187 -0.25 18.04 -5.38
C LYS A 187 0.53 17.67 -4.12
N LYS A 188 0.19 18.25 -2.97
CA LYS A 188 0.89 17.94 -1.70
C LYS A 188 0.55 16.54 -1.22
N ILE A 189 -0.73 16.16 -1.31
CA ILE A 189 -1.19 14.81 -0.96
C ILE A 189 -0.58 13.78 -1.92
N LEU A 190 -0.66 14.04 -3.23
CA LEU A 190 -0.04 13.17 -4.23
C LEU A 190 1.46 12.97 -3.96
N TYR A 191 2.20 14.04 -3.67
CA TYR A 191 3.60 13.96 -3.30
C TYR A 191 3.81 13.09 -2.05
N TYR A 192 3.00 13.29 -1.01
CA TYR A 192 3.08 12.54 0.23
C TYR A 192 2.82 11.04 0.04
N ILE A 193 1.76 10.67 -0.70
CA ILE A 193 1.42 9.26 -0.97
C ILE A 193 2.49 8.61 -1.83
N ASN A 194 2.96 9.29 -2.88
CA ASN A 194 4.05 8.78 -3.71
C ASN A 194 5.30 8.56 -2.88
N ARG A 195 5.66 9.52 -2.03
CA ARG A 195 6.80 9.39 -1.11
C ARG A 195 6.64 8.17 -0.19
N LEU A 196 5.51 8.02 0.50
CA LEU A 196 5.26 6.89 1.39
C LEU A 196 5.35 5.55 0.64
N THR A 197 4.76 5.49 -0.55
CA THR A 197 4.79 4.31 -1.41
C THR A 197 6.23 3.97 -1.78
N PHE A 198 7.02 4.95 -2.26
CA PHE A 198 8.43 4.72 -2.57
C PHE A 198 9.25 4.30 -1.35
N GLU A 199 9.05 4.93 -0.20
CA GLU A 199 9.72 4.55 1.05
C GLU A 199 9.41 3.09 1.41
N LYS A 200 8.15 2.65 1.29
CA LYS A 200 7.75 1.25 1.50
C LYS A 200 8.35 0.30 0.47
N LEU A 201 8.30 0.63 -0.82
CA LEU A 201 8.88 -0.20 -1.88
C LEU A 201 10.40 -0.35 -1.72
N LEU A 202 11.11 0.71 -1.32
CA LEU A 202 12.54 0.65 -0.98
C LEU A 202 12.80 -0.22 0.26
N GLY A 203 11.93 -0.14 1.26
CA GLY A 203 11.91 -1.05 2.40
C GLY A 203 11.80 -2.51 1.96
N PHE A 204 10.85 -2.82 1.09
CA PHE A 204 10.65 -4.17 0.58
C PHE A 204 11.84 -4.67 -0.22
N GLN A 205 12.42 -3.83 -1.09
CA GLN A 205 13.64 -4.17 -1.82
C GLN A 205 14.78 -4.49 -0.86
N SER A 206 14.96 -3.69 0.19
CA SER A 206 15.99 -3.92 1.19
C SER A 206 15.75 -5.25 1.92
N ASN A 207 14.53 -5.50 2.39
CA ASN A 207 14.13 -6.73 3.08
C ASN A 207 14.32 -7.95 2.16
N LEU A 208 14.00 -7.83 0.87
CA LEU A 208 14.26 -8.88 -0.10
C LEU A 208 15.76 -9.14 -0.26
N MET A 209 16.60 -8.11 -0.39
CA MET A 209 18.05 -8.33 -0.48
C MET A 209 18.61 -9.09 0.72
N ILE A 210 18.08 -8.81 1.91
CA ILE A 210 18.42 -9.53 3.15
C ILE A 210 17.95 -10.99 3.07
N GLU A 211 16.71 -11.23 2.66
CA GLU A 211 16.20 -12.60 2.48
C GLU A 211 16.97 -13.41 1.45
N LEU A 212 17.51 -12.75 0.44
CA LEU A 212 18.32 -13.38 -0.59
C LEU A 212 19.79 -13.61 -0.15
N GLU A 213 20.19 -13.17 1.06
CA GLU A 213 21.51 -13.50 1.59
C GLU A 213 21.67 -15.03 1.75
N GLY A 214 22.82 -15.53 1.28
CA GLY A 214 23.14 -16.96 1.26
C GLY A 214 22.52 -17.75 0.12
N ILE A 215 21.69 -17.13 -0.72
CA ILE A 215 21.17 -17.76 -1.94
C ILE A 215 22.26 -17.84 -3.00
N ASP A 216 22.20 -18.90 -3.81
CA ASP A 216 23.12 -19.11 -4.92
C ASP A 216 23.09 -17.93 -5.91
N GLN A 217 24.25 -17.30 -6.08
CA GLN A 217 24.46 -16.13 -6.95
C GLN A 217 24.09 -16.39 -8.41
N SER A 218 24.10 -17.65 -8.87
CA SER A 218 23.67 -17.97 -10.22
C SER A 218 22.17 -17.70 -10.41
N ILE A 219 21.34 -17.94 -9.41
CA ILE A 219 19.89 -17.68 -9.47
C ILE A 219 19.64 -16.18 -9.61
N LEU A 220 20.34 -15.38 -8.81
CA LEU A 220 20.25 -13.93 -8.87
C LEU A 220 20.71 -13.41 -10.22
N LYS A 221 21.81 -13.96 -10.76
CA LYS A 221 22.29 -13.60 -12.10
C LYS A 221 21.27 -13.94 -13.19
N ASP A 222 20.68 -15.14 -13.15
CA ASP A 222 19.66 -15.56 -14.11
C ASP A 222 18.41 -14.67 -14.03
N PHE A 223 18.01 -14.30 -12.81
CA PHE A 223 16.91 -13.39 -12.56
C PHE A 223 17.18 -11.97 -13.07
N LEU A 224 18.39 -11.43 -12.84
CA LEU A 224 18.79 -10.12 -13.33
C LEU A 224 18.86 -10.08 -14.87
N ASN A 225 19.38 -11.15 -15.48
CA ASN A 225 19.35 -11.31 -16.93
C ASN A 225 17.90 -11.31 -17.43
N PHE A 226 17.02 -12.09 -16.78
CA PHE A 226 15.59 -12.12 -17.10
C PHE A 226 14.97 -10.72 -17.03
N ILE A 227 15.21 -9.94 -15.96
CA ILE A 227 14.71 -8.56 -15.85
C ILE A 227 15.26 -7.70 -16.99
N SER A 228 16.56 -7.80 -17.30
CA SER A 228 17.18 -7.01 -18.36
C SER A 228 16.59 -7.28 -19.74
N GLU A 229 16.18 -8.53 -20.00
CA GLU A 229 15.61 -8.97 -21.27
C GLU A 229 14.11 -8.69 -21.38
N ASN A 230 13.42 -8.61 -20.24
CA ASN A 230 11.97 -8.50 -20.15
C ASN A 230 11.51 -7.15 -19.57
N GLN A 231 12.30 -6.09 -19.75
CA GLN A 231 11.95 -4.75 -19.27
C GLN A 231 10.51 -4.40 -19.68
N LEU A 232 9.68 -4.06 -18.69
CA LEU A 232 8.29 -3.62 -18.82
C LEU A 232 7.25 -4.68 -19.24
N ARG A 233 7.61 -5.98 -19.33
CA ARG A 233 6.60 -7.04 -19.52
C ARG A 233 6.07 -7.53 -18.18
N PHE A 234 4.90 -7.04 -17.79
CA PHE A 234 4.09 -7.65 -16.74
C PHE A 234 3.76 -9.11 -17.07
N LEU A 235 3.66 -9.96 -16.06
CA LEU A 235 3.14 -11.31 -16.20
C LEU A 235 1.75 -11.23 -16.83
N SER A 236 1.57 -11.98 -17.92
CA SER A 236 0.25 -12.18 -18.51
C SER A 236 -0.66 -12.94 -17.55
N LEU A 237 -1.97 -12.90 -17.77
CA LEU A 237 -2.92 -13.74 -17.01
C LEU A 237 -2.54 -15.23 -17.08
N THR A 238 -2.10 -15.69 -18.25
CA THR A 238 -1.59 -17.05 -18.45
C THR A 238 -0.36 -17.31 -17.60
N SER A 239 0.53 -16.32 -17.45
CA SER A 239 1.72 -16.42 -16.62
C SER A 239 1.38 -16.51 -15.13
N TYR A 240 0.37 -15.77 -14.64
CA TYR A 240 -0.11 -15.90 -13.25
C TYR A 240 -0.76 -17.27 -13.00
N SER A 241 -1.57 -17.77 -13.92
CA SER A 241 -2.16 -19.12 -13.79
C SER A 241 -1.09 -20.21 -13.77
N ASN A 242 -0.06 -20.11 -14.62
CA ASN A 242 1.05 -21.04 -14.62
C ASN A 242 1.86 -20.95 -13.32
N CYS A 243 2.09 -19.75 -12.80
CA CYS A 243 2.75 -19.54 -11.52
C CYS A 243 1.95 -20.22 -10.39
N TYR A 244 0.64 -19.93 -10.28
CA TYR A 244 -0.25 -20.56 -9.31
C TYR A 244 -0.16 -22.10 -9.35
N ASN A 245 -0.20 -22.69 -10.53
CA ASN A 245 -0.12 -24.15 -10.68
C ASN A 245 1.21 -24.73 -10.14
N LYS A 246 2.35 -24.07 -10.44
CA LYS A 246 3.66 -24.49 -9.91
C LYS A 246 3.70 -24.46 -8.37
N PHE A 247 3.17 -23.41 -7.76
CA PHE A 247 3.10 -23.29 -6.30
C PHE A 247 2.12 -24.30 -5.69
N LYS A 248 0.99 -24.53 -6.36
CA LYS A 248 0.00 -25.53 -5.94
C LYS A 248 0.55 -26.96 -5.97
N GLU A 249 1.34 -27.31 -6.99
CA GLU A 249 2.04 -28.60 -7.08
C GLU A 249 2.99 -28.85 -5.89
N ASN A 250 3.46 -27.77 -5.24
CA ASN A 250 4.32 -27.80 -4.07
C ASN A 250 3.58 -27.50 -2.74
N ASN A 251 2.26 -27.66 -2.71
CA ASN A 251 1.41 -27.39 -1.53
C ASN A 251 1.43 -25.93 -1.00
N LEU A 252 1.89 -24.98 -1.80
CA LEU A 252 1.94 -23.54 -1.47
C LEU A 252 0.85 -22.74 -2.22
N GLY A 253 -0.18 -23.43 -2.68
CA GLY A 253 -1.24 -22.86 -3.52
C GLY A 253 -2.13 -21.85 -2.78
N HIS A 254 -2.24 -21.94 -1.45
CA HIS A 254 -3.04 -20.97 -0.68
C HIS A 254 -2.28 -19.66 -0.47
N GLU A 255 -1.00 -19.75 -0.09
CA GLU A 255 -0.14 -18.61 0.16
C GLU A 255 0.08 -17.77 -1.10
N ILE A 256 0.35 -18.43 -2.22
CA ILE A 256 0.53 -17.72 -3.50
C ILE A 256 -0.76 -17.05 -3.97
N ALA A 257 -1.94 -17.61 -3.66
CA ALA A 257 -3.21 -17.04 -4.08
C ALA A 257 -3.42 -15.65 -3.49
N VAL A 258 -3.11 -15.47 -2.20
CA VAL A 258 -3.22 -14.17 -1.51
C VAL A 258 -2.37 -13.10 -2.21
N ILE A 259 -1.16 -13.47 -2.64
CA ILE A 259 -0.24 -12.56 -3.33
C ILE A 259 -0.73 -12.26 -4.76
N LEU A 260 -1.23 -13.27 -5.46
CA LEU A 260 -1.72 -13.12 -6.83
C LEU A 260 -3.03 -12.34 -6.90
N ASP A 261 -3.95 -12.53 -5.95
CA ASP A 261 -5.19 -11.76 -5.84
C ASP A 261 -4.87 -10.28 -5.67
N PHE A 262 -3.91 -9.97 -4.80
CA PHE A 262 -3.42 -8.61 -4.61
C PHE A 262 -2.87 -7.98 -5.91
N LEU A 263 -2.02 -8.72 -6.63
CA LEU A 263 -1.47 -8.28 -7.90
C LEU A 263 -2.54 -8.08 -8.98
N PHE A 264 -3.54 -8.96 -8.98
CA PHE A 264 -4.66 -8.90 -9.89
C PHE A 264 -5.50 -7.65 -9.64
N ASP A 265 -5.78 -7.33 -8.38
CA ASP A 265 -6.49 -6.12 -7.98
C ASP A 265 -5.73 -4.85 -8.37
N LEU A 266 -4.42 -4.79 -8.12
CA LEU A 266 -3.58 -3.69 -8.58
C LEU A 266 -3.63 -3.54 -10.11
N ARG A 267 -3.50 -4.65 -10.84
CA ARG A 267 -3.53 -4.64 -12.29
C ARG A 267 -4.88 -4.15 -12.83
N ASN A 268 -5.99 -4.55 -12.23
CA ASN A 268 -7.32 -4.10 -12.65
C ASN A 268 -7.51 -2.61 -12.38
N LYS A 269 -7.09 -2.10 -11.21
CA LYS A 269 -7.08 -0.65 -10.92
C LYS A 269 -6.34 0.13 -12.02
N LEU A 270 -5.20 -0.39 -12.49
CA LEU A 270 -4.45 0.24 -13.59
C LEU A 270 -5.20 0.17 -14.93
N ILE A 271 -5.80 -0.97 -15.27
CA ILE A 271 -6.52 -1.16 -16.54
C ILE A 271 -7.77 -0.28 -16.61
N ASP A 272 -8.56 -0.25 -15.54
CA ASP A 272 -9.80 0.52 -15.47
C ASP A 272 -9.51 2.00 -15.78
N ASP A 273 -8.47 2.56 -15.15
CA ASP A 273 -8.02 3.93 -15.39
C ASP A 273 -7.55 4.20 -16.82
N LEU A 274 -6.84 3.25 -17.43
CA LEU A 274 -6.39 3.38 -18.81
C LEU A 274 -7.57 3.29 -19.80
N SER A 275 -8.56 2.44 -19.51
CA SER A 275 -9.73 2.26 -20.36
C SER A 275 -10.65 3.49 -20.37
N PHE A 276 -10.88 4.12 -19.21
CA PHE A 276 -11.63 5.38 -19.10
C PHE A 276 -11.02 6.50 -19.95
N ARG A 277 -9.68 6.55 -20.05
CA ARG A 277 -8.99 7.57 -20.85
C ARG A 277 -9.16 7.39 -22.36
N GLN A 278 -9.23 6.15 -22.84
CA GLN A 278 -9.47 5.90 -24.26
C GLN A 278 -10.88 6.33 -24.66
N ILE A 279 -11.87 6.09 -23.79
CA ILE A 279 -13.26 6.47 -24.04
C ILE A 279 -13.43 8.00 -24.05
N GLY A 280 -12.81 8.73 -23.13
CA GLY A 280 -12.87 10.20 -23.09
C GLY A 280 -12.27 10.86 -24.35
N LYS A 281 -11.13 10.37 -24.84
CA LYS A 281 -10.49 10.89 -26.07
C LYS A 281 -11.29 10.62 -27.34
N CYS A 282 -12.14 9.60 -27.36
CA CYS A 282 -13.03 9.33 -28.48
C CYS A 282 -14.25 10.28 -28.51
N GLN A 283 -14.67 10.83 -27.37
CA GLN A 283 -15.80 11.77 -27.32
C GLN A 283 -15.39 13.21 -27.71
N ASP A 284 -14.17 13.62 -27.41
CA ASP A 284 -13.65 14.96 -27.76
C ASP A 284 -13.30 15.12 -29.25
N ASN A 285 -13.32 14.04 -30.04
CA ASN A 285 -13.09 14.08 -31.50
C ASN A 285 -14.39 13.96 -32.33
N ILE A 286 -15.56 14.03 -31.68
CA ILE A 286 -16.89 13.91 -32.32
C ILE A 286 -17.64 15.26 -32.36
N PHE A 287 -17.04 16.36 -31.91
CA PHE A 287 -17.61 17.71 -31.99
C PHE A 287 -16.73 18.70 -32.74
#